data_AF-A0A7C5C5F9-F1
#
_entry.id   AF-A0A7C5C5F9-F1
#
_cell.length_a   1.000
_cell.length_b   1.000
_cell.length_c   1.000
_cell.angle_alpha   90.00
_cell.angle_beta   90.00
_cell.angle_gamma   90.00
#
_symmetry.space_group_name_H-M   'P 1'
#
loop_
_entity.id
_entity.type
_entity.pdbx_description
1 polymer ?
#
loop_
_entity_poly.entity_id
_entity_poly.type
_entity_poly.pdbx_seq_one_letter_code
_entity_poly.pdbx_strand_id
1 'polypeptide(L)'
;MGFKCGIVGLPNVGKSTLFNALTAAQIAAENYPFCTIEPNVGVVPVPDKRLTAIAGIVEPERVVPTTMQFVDIAGLVQGASQGEGLGNQFLAHIR
;
A
#
# COMPACT_ATOMS: atom_id res chain seq x y z
N MET A 1 -18.03 3.32 -0.55
CA MET A 1 -17.18 2.34 0.17
C MET A 1 -15.82 2.33 -0.51
N GLY A 2 -14.76 2.72 0.18
CA GLY A 2 -13.40 2.72 -0.40
C GLY A 2 -12.77 1.33 -0.31
N PHE A 3 -12.08 0.90 -1.36
CA PHE A 3 -11.37 -0.37 -1.42
C PHE A 3 -9.90 -0.14 -1.05
N LYS A 4 -9.43 -0.75 0.05
CA LYS A 4 -8.05 -0.67 0.53
C LYS A 4 -7.35 -2.01 0.30
N CYS A 5 -6.08 -1.96 -0.10
CA CYS A 5 -5.22 -3.13 -0.27
C CYS A 5 -4.01 -3.02 0.66
N GLY A 6 -3.91 -3.96 1.62
CA GLY A 6 -2.77 -4.05 2.52
C GLY A 6 -1.61 -4.84 1.89
N ILE A 7 -0.41 -4.28 1.92
CA ILE A 7 0.82 -4.99 1.58
C ILE A 7 1.33 -5.66 2.84
N VAL A 8 1.36 -6.99 2.84
CA VAL A 8 1.79 -7.82 3.98
C VAL A 8 2.97 -8.70 3.60
N GLY A 9 3.79 -9.07 4.59
CA GLY A 9 4.95 -9.92 4.37
C GLY A 9 5.93 -9.83 5.53
N LEU A 10 6.93 -10.73 5.53
CA LEU A 10 7.96 -10.79 6.56
C LEU A 10 8.79 -9.49 6.63
N PRO A 11 9.54 -9.25 7.72
CA PRO A 11 10.53 -8.17 7.78
C PRO A 11 11.54 -8.26 6.63
N ASN A 12 12.00 -7.11 6.14
CA ASN A 12 13.09 -6.98 5.15
C ASN A 12 12.90 -7.64 3.78
N VAL A 13 11.66 -7.99 3.39
CA VAL A 13 11.36 -8.56 2.05
C VAL A 13 11.12 -7.50 0.95
N GLY A 14 11.35 -6.22 1.25
CA GLY A 14 11.15 -5.12 0.29
C GLY A 14 9.73 -4.53 0.23
N LYS A 15 8.89 -4.72 1.25
CA LYS A 15 7.52 -4.16 1.30
C LYS A 15 7.49 -2.64 1.09
N SER A 16 8.27 -1.90 1.86
CA SER A 16 8.30 -0.44 1.77
C SER A 16 8.92 0.05 0.45
N THR A 17 9.84 -0.73 -0.14
CA THR A 17 10.34 -0.47 -1.50
C THR A 17 9.23 -0.59 -2.55
N LEU A 18 8.42 -1.65 -2.49
CA LEU A 18 7.28 -1.83 -3.39
C LEU A 18 6.22 -0.74 -3.17
N PHE A 19 5.91 -0.41 -1.91
CA PHE A 19 4.97 0.65 -1.59
C PHE A 19 5.41 1.99 -2.18
N ASN A 20 6.67 2.37 -2.00
CA ASN A 20 7.23 3.60 -2.56
C ASN A 20 7.17 3.60 -4.10
N ALA A 21 7.46 2.46 -4.74
CA ALA A 21 7.37 2.32 -6.19
C ALA A 21 5.92 2.50 -6.70
N LEU A 22 4.93 1.97 -5.99
CA LEU A 22 3.51 2.10 -6.37
C LEU A 22 2.98 3.52 -6.15
N THR A 23 3.40 4.17 -5.07
CA THR A 23 2.80 5.43 -4.60
C THR A 23 3.61 6.67 -4.99
N ALA A 24 4.80 6.48 -5.55
CA ALA A 24 5.82 7.53 -5.69
C ALA A 24 6.10 8.29 -4.37
N ALA A 25 5.73 7.72 -3.23
CA ALA A 25 5.95 8.30 -1.92
C ALA A 25 7.42 8.14 -1.52
N GLN A 26 8.01 9.17 -0.91
CA GLN A 26 9.38 9.14 -0.39
C GLN A 26 9.38 8.71 1.08
N ILE A 27 8.87 7.52 1.38
CA ILE A 27 8.89 7.01 2.75
C ILE A 27 10.27 6.42 3.03
N ALA A 28 10.84 6.76 4.17
CA ALA A 28 12.14 6.26 4.61
C ALA A 28 12.11 4.73 4.74
N ALA A 29 12.84 4.03 3.87
CA ALA A 29 13.03 2.59 3.92
C ALA A 29 14.22 2.25 4.84
N GLU A 30 14.07 2.52 6.14
CA GLU A 30 15.13 2.25 7.12
C GLU A 30 15.11 0.78 7.59
N ASN A 31 16.30 0.21 7.80
CA ASN A 31 16.52 -1.17 8.25
C ASN A 31 16.38 -1.31 9.79
N TYR A 32 15.42 -0.63 10.41
CA TYR A 32 15.11 -0.85 11.82
C TYR A 32 13.87 -1.75 11.94
N PRO A 33 13.93 -2.83 12.73
CA PRO A 33 12.70 -3.50 13.15
C PRO A 33 11.84 -2.43 13.83
N PHE A 34 10.54 -2.35 13.49
CA PHE A 34 9.55 -1.41 14.06
C PHE A 34 9.43 0.00 13.45
N CYS A 35 10.03 0.31 12.29
CA CYS A 35 9.89 1.65 11.66
C CYS A 35 8.47 2.04 11.18
N THR A 36 7.48 1.14 11.19
CA THR A 36 6.10 1.43 10.77
C THR A 36 5.13 1.23 11.95
N ILE A 37 5.06 2.21 12.85
CA ILE A 37 4.09 2.19 13.98
C ILE A 37 2.68 2.55 13.48
N GLU A 38 2.58 3.50 12.55
CA GLU A 38 1.34 3.82 11.83
C GLU A 38 1.40 3.33 10.38
N PRO A 39 0.32 2.72 9.85
CA PRO A 39 0.33 2.18 8.50
C PRO A 39 0.39 3.30 7.47
N ASN A 40 1.35 3.23 6.55
CA ASN A 40 1.47 4.21 5.48
C ASN A 40 0.38 4.01 4.45
N VAL A 41 -0.28 5.08 4.04
CA VAL A 41 -1.39 5.04 3.08
C VAL A 41 -1.02 5.83 1.83
N GLY A 42 -1.19 5.22 0.66
CA GLY A 42 -0.98 5.87 -0.62
C GLY A 42 -2.11 5.60 -1.61
N VAL A 43 -2.41 6.57 -2.47
CA VAL A 43 -3.46 6.47 -3.48
C VAL A 43 -2.81 6.44 -4.85
N VAL A 44 -3.14 5.42 -5.64
CA VAL A 44 -2.51 5.16 -6.94
C VAL A 44 -3.58 5.10 -8.03
N PRO A 45 -3.44 5.82 -9.16
CA PRO A 45 -4.34 5.69 -10.28
C PRO A 45 -4.21 4.31 -10.92
N VAL A 46 -5.34 3.68 -11.23
CA VAL A 46 -5.33 2.35 -11.87
C VAL A 46 -5.02 2.52 -13.36
N PRO A 47 -3.95 1.87 -13.88
CA PRO A 47 -3.63 1.93 -15.30
C PRO A 47 -4.69 1.15 -16.10
N ASP A 48 -5.44 1.84 -16.95
CA ASP A 48 -6.48 1.24 -17.81
C ASP A 48 -6.34 1.71 -19.27
N LYS A 49 -5.93 0.78 -20.14
CA LYS A 49 -5.76 1.03 -21.58
C LYS A 49 -7.09 1.41 -22.26
N ARG A 50 -8.23 0.98 -21.73
CA ARG A 50 -9.56 1.28 -22.29
C ARG A 50 -9.89 2.76 -22.11
N LEU A 51 -9.50 3.32 -20.96
CA LEU A 51 -9.67 4.75 -20.67
C LEU A 51 -8.94 5.60 -21.72
N THR A 52 -7.70 5.22 -22.05
CA THR A 52 -6.90 5.87 -23.10
C THR A 52 -7.53 5.70 -24.48
N ALA A 53 -8.01 4.50 -24.83
CA ALA A 53 -8.65 4.25 -26.11
C ALA A 53 -9.92 5.10 -26.31
N ILE A 54 -10.76 5.22 -25.27
CA ILE A 54 -11.98 6.04 -25.30
C ILE A 54 -11.63 7.53 -25.39
N ALA A 55 -10.63 7.98 -24.63
CA ALA A 55 -10.18 9.37 -24.68
C ALA A 55 -9.69 9.78 -26.08
N GLY A 56 -9.07 8.86 -26.83
CA GLY A 56 -8.66 9.10 -28.22
C GLY A 56 -9.81 9.13 -29.24
N ILE A 57 -11.03 8.71 -28.86
CA ILE A 57 -12.22 8.77 -29.71
C ILE A 57 -13.07 10.00 -29.38
N VAL A 58 -13.23 10.29 -28.08
CA VAL A 58 -14.18 11.30 -27.58
C VAL A 58 -13.51 12.66 -27.32
N GLU A 59 -12.18 12.70 -27.23
CA GLU A 59 -11.38 13.91 -26.97
C GLU A 59 -11.93 14.77 -25.80
N PRO A 60 -12.08 14.19 -24.60
CA PRO A 60 -12.64 14.91 -23.46
C PRO A 60 -11.67 15.99 -22.95
N GLU A 61 -12.21 17.06 -22.36
CA GLU A 61 -11.40 18.09 -21.66
C GLU A 61 -10.51 17.49 -20.56
N ARG A 62 -10.97 16.41 -19.92
CA ARG A 62 -10.23 15.72 -18.86
C ARG A 62 -10.49 14.21 -18.85
N VAL A 63 -9.42 13.47 -18.60
CA VAL A 63 -9.45 12.03 -18.32
C VAL A 63 -9.26 11.81 -16.81
N VAL A 64 -10.21 11.13 -16.16
CA VAL A 64 -10.18 10.86 -14.71
C VAL A 64 -10.10 9.35 -14.48
N PRO A 65 -8.93 8.80 -14.10
CA PRO A 65 -8.82 7.38 -13.79
C PRO A 65 -9.47 7.05 -12.45
N THR A 66 -9.88 5.79 -12.28
CA THR A 66 -10.20 5.28 -10.95
C THR A 66 -8.92 5.14 -10.13
N THR A 67 -9.04 5.20 -8.80
CA THR A 67 -7.90 5.13 -7.88
C THR A 67 -8.02 3.92 -6.96
N MET A 68 -6.88 3.40 -6.51
CA MET A 68 -6.79 2.34 -5.51
C MET A 68 -5.93 2.81 -4.33
N GLN A 69 -6.35 2.45 -3.12
CA GLN A 69 -5.63 2.81 -1.90
C GLN A 69 -4.78 1.63 -1.45
N PHE A 70 -3.47 1.84 -1.37
CA PHE A 70 -2.52 0.88 -0.81
C PHE A 70 -2.16 1.28 0.62
N VAL A 71 -1.94 0.26 1.46
CA VAL A 71 -1.55 0.40 2.85
C VAL A 71 -0.29 -0.44 3.09
N ASP A 72 0.83 0.18 3.45
CA ASP A 72 2.03 -0.55 3.91
C ASP A 72 1.80 -0.96 5.36
N ILE A 73 1.72 -2.27 5.59
CA ILE A 73 1.53 -2.82 6.93
C ILE A 73 2.89 -3.36 7.40
N ALA A 74 3.21 -3.13 8.67
CA ALA A 74 4.47 -3.55 9.30
C ALA A 74 4.76 -5.06 9.09
N GLY A 75 6.01 -5.50 9.32
CA GLY A 75 6.38 -6.90 9.06
C GLY A 75 5.65 -7.92 9.94
N LEU A 76 5.23 -9.05 9.35
CA LEU A 76 4.71 -10.21 10.06
C LEU A 76 5.83 -10.87 10.88
N VAL A 77 5.72 -10.86 12.21
CA VAL A 77 6.64 -11.58 13.10
C VAL A 77 6.00 -12.89 13.55
N GLN A 78 6.80 -13.95 13.62
CA GLN A 78 6.36 -15.23 14.17
C GLN A 78 5.88 -15.02 15.62
N GLY A 79 4.74 -15.60 15.99
CA GLY A 79 4.14 -15.39 17.32
C GLY A 79 3.19 -14.20 17.43
N ALA A 80 2.94 -13.45 16.34
CA ALA A 80 2.05 -12.28 16.37
C ALA A 80 0.61 -12.57 16.86
N SER A 81 0.10 -13.79 16.64
CA SER A 81 -1.21 -14.24 17.10
C SER A 81 -1.24 -14.67 18.58
N GLN A 82 -0.07 -14.88 19.20
CA GLN A 82 0.07 -15.30 20.60
C GLN A 82 0.33 -14.10 21.53
N GLY A 83 0.39 -12.87 20.97
CA GLY A 83 0.60 -11.65 21.74
C GLY A 83 2.05 -11.41 22.16
N GLU A 84 3.02 -12.15 21.61
CA GLU A 84 4.43 -11.87 21.85
C GLU A 84 4.85 -10.58 21.09
N GLY A 85 5.34 -9.59 21.82
CA GLY A 85 5.75 -8.29 21.27
C GLY A 85 4.59 -7.41 20.77
N LEU A 86 4.80 -6.69 19.66
CA LEU A 86 3.82 -5.78 19.05
C LEU A 86 2.86 -6.46 18.05
N GLY A 87 2.86 -7.80 17.97
CA GLY A 87 2.15 -8.55 16.93
C GLY A 87 0.62 -8.36 16.91
N ASN A 88 -0.01 -8.17 18.08
CA ASN A 88 -1.44 -7.90 18.17
C ASN A 88 -1.84 -6.52 17.59
N GLN A 89 -0.99 -5.50 17.78
CA GLN A 89 -1.22 -4.17 17.17
C GLN A 89 -1.09 -4.24 15.65
N PHE A 90 -0.17 -5.06 15.15
CA PHE A 90 -0.03 -5.33 13.73
C PHE A 90 -1.27 -6.01 13.12
N LEU A 91 -1.81 -7.05 13.75
CA LEU A 91 -3.01 -7.75 13.25
C LEU A 91 -4.26 -6.86 13.24
N ALA A 92 -4.32 -5.86 14.14
CA ALA A 92 -5.39 -4.88 14.15
C ALA A 92 -5.43 -4.01 12.87
N HIS A 93 -4.29 -3.78 12.22
CA HIS A 93 -4.21 -3.00 10.97
C HIS A 93 -4.66 -3.77 9.71
N ILE A 94 -4.88 -5.08 9.81
CA ILE A 94 -5.40 -5.90 8.70
C ILE A 94 -6.94 -5.86 8.64
N ARG A 95 -7.60 -5.58 9.77
CA ARG A 95 -9.07 -5.47 9.85
C ARG A 95 -9.57 -4.17 9.23
#